data_AF-A0A517QU59-F1
#
_entry.id   AF-A0A517QU59-F1
#
_cell.length_a   1.000
_cell.length_b   1.000
_cell.length_c   1.000
_cell.angle_alpha   90.00
_cell.angle_beta   90.00
_cell.angle_gamma   90.00
#
_symmetry.space_group_name_H-M   'P 1'
#
loop_
_entity.id
_entity.type
_entity.pdbx_description
1 polymer ?
#
loop_
_entity_poly.entity_id
_entity_poly.type
_entity_poly.pdbx_seq_one_letter_code
_entity_poly.pdbx_strand_id
1 'polypeptide(L)'
;MSLRVSLRKMYASCFVEMSDSSHEKDSSQGQQSLNCLKARQTKSGFTLIELLVVIAIIAILVALLLPAVQQAREAARRSQCKNNLKQLGVALHNYHDTFGTLPPGYITRGVSSTAAASVEVGPNFAWGVMILPQLEQSPLYNSLDLNLDSTQASNLATAQQSLSVFTCPSDPGAEKFTVNDGSNDYELPKANYVGVYGYGSVTMSPGQPNPAGMFYRNSSVRFRDVTDGLSQTMMVGERKAVHRFPSTTSDVLADSTWYAAIPGVMRPAGMMMMADEGPASLVLGHVGQSMAMGGGMGGGGMGGGMVMHHTPNTTNHIVNFSSSHVGGIQFLMADGSVHFLSENIDYNTFRWLGQKSDGEVIGEF
;
A
#
# COMPACT_ATOMS: atom_id res chain seq x y z
N MET A 1 54.37 6.19 20.60
CA MET A 1 54.24 4.87 19.96
C MET A 1 53.20 5.01 18.86
N SER A 2 53.70 5.18 17.63
CA SER A 2 53.11 6.05 16.60
C SER A 2 52.16 5.31 15.66
N LEU A 3 50.88 5.69 15.67
CA LEU A 3 49.82 5.18 14.79
C LEU A 3 49.02 6.37 14.24
N ARG A 4 49.70 7.29 13.55
CA ARG A 4 49.10 8.36 12.74
C ARG A 4 50.04 8.63 11.56
N VAL A 5 49.44 8.83 10.38
CA VAL A 5 50.06 9.20 9.08
C VAL A 5 50.48 8.02 8.17
N SER A 6 49.51 7.32 7.54
CA SER A 6 49.77 6.63 6.25
C SER A 6 48.51 6.29 5.41
N LEU A 7 47.43 7.09 5.47
CA LEU A 7 46.18 6.78 4.73
C LEU A 7 45.68 7.90 3.79
N ARG A 8 46.50 8.93 3.49
CA ARG A 8 46.06 10.09 2.68
C ARG A 8 46.65 10.23 1.28
N LYS A 9 47.27 9.19 0.68
CA LYS A 9 47.94 9.33 -0.63
C LYS A 9 47.57 8.31 -1.72
N MET A 10 46.48 7.55 -1.58
CA MET A 10 46.16 6.46 -2.52
C MET A 10 44.84 6.60 -3.32
N TYR A 11 44.24 7.80 -3.38
CA TYR A 11 42.98 8.03 -4.09
C TYR A 11 42.98 9.29 -4.99
N ALA A 12 44.11 9.61 -5.61
CA ALA A 12 44.13 10.61 -6.68
C ALA A 12 44.92 10.06 -7.85
N SER A 13 44.34 10.20 -9.06
CA SER A 13 44.91 9.86 -10.37
C SER A 13 44.57 8.48 -10.94
N CYS A 14 43.31 8.27 -11.34
CA CYS A 14 42.99 7.47 -12.53
C CYS A 14 41.54 7.71 -12.99
N PHE A 15 41.32 8.83 -13.69
CA PHE A 15 40.14 9.06 -14.52
C PHE A 15 40.59 9.98 -15.67
N VAL A 16 40.03 9.80 -16.87
CA VAL A 16 40.41 10.42 -18.18
C VAL A 16 41.57 9.66 -18.84
N GLU A 17 41.52 9.06 -20.04
CA GLU A 17 40.70 9.15 -21.25
C GLU A 17 40.92 7.86 -22.08
N MET A 18 39.88 7.31 -22.71
CA MET A 18 40.01 6.29 -23.77
C MET A 18 39.40 6.90 -25.04
N SER A 19 40.24 7.34 -25.97
CA SER A 19 39.85 7.49 -27.36
C SER A 19 41.06 7.42 -28.29
N ASP A 20 40.82 6.66 -29.34
CA ASP A 20 41.44 6.66 -30.66
C ASP A 20 42.71 5.86 -30.97
N SER A 21 42.51 5.04 -31.99
CA SER A 21 43.48 4.27 -32.74
C SER A 21 44.21 5.14 -33.75
N SER A 22 45.42 4.68 -34.09
CA SER A 22 46.02 4.64 -35.44
C SER A 22 47.39 5.33 -35.56
N HIS A 23 48.18 4.72 -36.44
CA HIS A 23 49.37 5.26 -37.10
C HIS A 23 50.73 5.28 -36.36
N GLU A 24 51.58 4.35 -36.83
CA GLU A 24 52.82 4.67 -37.59
C GLU A 24 54.19 4.48 -36.92
N LYS A 25 55.09 4.03 -37.79
CA LYS A 25 56.54 3.77 -37.67
C LYS A 25 57.23 4.98 -37.00
N ASP A 26 58.37 4.86 -36.32
CA ASP A 26 59.66 4.51 -36.92
C ASP A 26 60.75 4.41 -35.85
N SER A 27 61.86 3.87 -36.32
CA SER A 27 63.21 3.68 -35.80
C SER A 27 63.87 4.71 -34.84
N SER A 28 64.85 4.14 -34.11
CA SER A 28 66.15 4.71 -33.70
C SER A 28 66.29 5.48 -32.37
N GLN A 29 67.13 4.87 -31.52
CA GLN A 29 68.12 5.40 -30.58
C GLN A 29 67.99 6.83 -30.03
N GLY A 30 67.97 6.94 -28.70
CA GLY A 30 68.16 8.21 -28.00
C GLY A 30 68.17 8.04 -26.49
N GLN A 31 69.25 7.46 -25.95
CA GLN A 31 69.47 7.30 -24.52
C GLN A 31 69.78 8.67 -23.89
N GLN A 32 68.85 9.24 -23.13
CA GLN A 32 69.14 10.32 -22.19
C GLN A 32 68.72 9.92 -20.77
N SER A 33 69.75 9.75 -19.96
CA SER A 33 69.73 9.44 -18.54
C SER A 33 69.20 10.62 -17.73
N LEU A 34 68.07 10.43 -17.05
CA LEU A 34 67.64 11.26 -15.93
C LEU A 34 67.50 10.37 -14.71
N ASN A 35 68.52 10.43 -13.85
CA ASN A 35 68.57 9.81 -12.53
C ASN A 35 67.45 10.39 -11.65
N CYS A 36 66.30 9.76 -11.65
CA CYS A 36 65.27 9.96 -10.64
C CYS A 36 65.72 9.18 -9.40
N LEU A 37 66.04 9.88 -8.30
CA LEU A 37 66.35 9.30 -7.00
C LEU A 37 65.24 8.32 -6.61
N LYS A 38 65.51 7.03 -6.82
CA LYS A 38 64.59 5.93 -6.58
C LYS A 38 64.41 5.84 -5.06
N ALA A 39 63.38 6.53 -4.54
CA ALA A 39 62.95 6.38 -3.16
C ALA A 39 62.77 4.88 -2.93
N ARG A 40 63.61 4.30 -2.07
CA ARG A 40 63.58 2.87 -1.74
C ARG A 40 62.24 2.61 -1.06
N GLN A 41 61.23 2.24 -1.85
CA GLN A 41 59.98 1.72 -1.34
C GLN A 41 60.33 0.44 -0.60
N THR A 42 60.41 0.53 0.73
CA THR A 42 60.41 -0.63 1.60
C THR A 42 59.10 -1.35 1.33
N LYS A 43 59.17 -2.42 0.52
CA LYS A 43 58.02 -3.29 0.30
C LYS A 43 57.74 -4.00 1.62
N SER A 44 56.81 -3.48 2.41
CA SER A 44 56.22 -4.23 3.52
C SER A 44 55.39 -5.36 2.89
N GLY A 45 55.90 -6.60 2.94
CA GLY A 45 55.14 -7.76 2.55
C GLY A 45 54.06 -8.02 3.61
N PHE A 46 52.80 -8.15 3.18
CA PHE A 46 51.73 -8.66 4.02
C PHE A 46 51.91 -10.16 4.17
N THR A 47 51.87 -10.68 5.40
CA THR A 47 51.84 -12.14 5.60
C THR A 47 50.45 -12.67 5.26
N LEU A 48 50.39 -13.91 4.76
CA LEU A 48 49.12 -14.58 4.44
C LEU A 48 48.18 -14.63 5.66
N ILE A 49 48.76 -14.73 6.87
CA ILE A 49 48.02 -14.76 8.14
C ILE A 49 47.36 -13.40 8.41
N GLU A 50 48.07 -12.28 8.24
CA GLU A 50 47.50 -10.94 8.47
C GLU A 50 46.33 -10.66 7.52
N LEU A 51 46.44 -11.07 6.26
CA LEU A 51 45.34 -10.93 5.31
C LEU A 51 44.13 -11.78 5.73
N LEU A 52 44.37 -13.03 6.15
CA LEU A 52 43.32 -13.97 6.58
C LEU A 52 42.57 -13.45 7.81
N VAL A 53 43.28 -12.88 8.79
CA VAL A 53 42.66 -12.31 9.99
C VAL A 53 41.77 -11.11 9.64
N VAL A 54 42.23 -10.22 8.75
CA VAL A 54 41.45 -9.04 8.34
C VAL A 54 40.16 -9.45 7.63
N ILE A 55 40.23 -10.38 6.67
CA ILE A 55 39.03 -10.85 5.99
C ILE A 55 38.08 -11.58 6.95
N ALA A 56 38.60 -12.34 7.93
CA ALA A 56 37.78 -13.01 8.93
C ALA A 56 37.02 -12.00 9.82
N ILE A 57 37.67 -10.93 10.26
CA ILE A 57 37.04 -9.87 11.04
C ILE A 57 35.97 -9.14 10.20
N ILE A 58 36.27 -8.77 8.95
CA ILE A 58 35.29 -8.12 8.06
C ILE A 58 34.09 -9.04 7.82
N ALA A 59 34.32 -10.33 7.57
CA ALA A 59 33.24 -11.30 7.36
C ALA A 59 32.33 -11.40 8.59
N ILE A 60 32.90 -11.46 9.79
CA ILE A 60 32.12 -11.48 11.04
C ILE A 60 31.34 -10.18 11.22
N LEU A 61 31.96 -9.02 11.00
CA LEU A 61 31.28 -7.72 11.12
C LEU A 61 30.13 -7.60 10.13
N VAL A 62 30.33 -7.94 8.86
CA VAL A 62 29.28 -7.88 7.84
C VAL A 62 28.16 -8.87 8.15
N ALA A 63 28.48 -10.09 8.60
CA ALA A 63 27.49 -11.08 8.99
C ALA A 63 26.59 -10.61 10.15
N LEU A 64 27.14 -9.83 11.09
CA LEU A 64 26.38 -9.27 12.20
C LEU A 64 25.62 -7.98 11.82
N LEU A 65 26.16 -7.17 10.92
CA LEU A 65 25.57 -5.89 10.52
C LEU A 65 24.47 -6.03 9.47
N LEU A 66 24.56 -7.00 8.54
CA LEU A 66 23.58 -7.14 7.47
C LEU A 66 22.15 -7.40 8.02
N PRO A 67 21.91 -8.35 8.95
CA PRO A 67 20.58 -8.56 9.52
C PRO A 67 20.07 -7.33 10.25
N ALA A 68 20.95 -6.65 11.01
CA ALA A 68 20.60 -5.46 11.77
C ALA A 68 20.18 -4.29 10.87
N VAL A 69 20.89 -4.05 9.77
CA VAL A 69 20.54 -2.99 8.81
C VAL A 69 19.19 -3.27 8.15
N GLN A 70 18.87 -4.53 7.84
CA GLN A 70 17.58 -4.87 7.23
C GLN A 70 16.42 -4.68 8.21
N GLN A 71 16.59 -5.11 9.47
CA GLN A 71 15.60 -4.87 10.52
C GLN A 71 15.36 -3.38 10.75
N ALA A 72 16.43 -2.57 10.78
CA ALA A 72 16.31 -1.12 10.92
C ALA A 72 15.57 -0.49 9.73
N ARG A 73 15.84 -0.95 8.50
CA ARG A 73 15.14 -0.46 7.30
C ARG A 73 13.65 -0.80 7.33
N GLU A 74 13.29 -2.01 7.73
CA GLU A 74 11.87 -2.39 7.82
C GLU A 74 11.15 -1.62 8.94
N ALA A 75 11.78 -1.41 10.10
CA ALA A 75 11.23 -0.58 11.15
C ALA A 75 10.98 0.87 10.68
N ALA A 76 11.89 1.42 9.87
CA ALA A 76 11.72 2.74 9.25
C ALA A 76 10.55 2.75 8.25
N ARG A 77 10.43 1.74 7.37
CA ARG A 77 9.30 1.63 6.43
C ARG A 77 7.96 1.50 7.15
N ARG A 78 7.88 0.70 8.22
CA ARG A 78 6.69 0.58 9.06
C ARG A 78 6.33 1.88 9.75
N SER A 79 7.32 2.64 10.20
CA SER A 79 7.11 3.98 10.76
C SER A 79 6.57 4.94 9.70
N GLN A 80 7.03 4.83 8.45
CA GLN A 80 6.50 5.61 7.33
C GLN A 80 5.05 5.24 6.99
N CYS A 81 4.70 3.94 6.91
CA CYS A 81 3.31 3.54 6.65
C CYS A 81 2.36 3.99 7.78
N LYS A 82 2.82 3.97 9.05
CA LYS A 82 2.10 4.58 10.18
C LYS A 82 1.90 6.09 10.00
N ASN A 83 2.93 6.81 9.55
CA ASN A 83 2.84 8.26 9.32
C ASN A 83 1.92 8.61 8.15
N ASN A 84 1.89 7.81 7.08
CA ASN A 84 0.95 7.97 5.97
C ASN A 84 -0.50 7.86 6.48
N LEU A 85 -0.83 6.82 7.25
CA LEU A 85 -2.16 6.68 7.87
C LEU A 85 -2.49 7.86 8.80
N LYS A 86 -1.52 8.40 9.53
CA LYS A 86 -1.72 9.62 10.33
C LYS A 86 -2.05 10.84 9.48
N GLN A 87 -1.38 11.04 8.35
CA GLN A 87 -1.69 12.12 7.42
C GLN A 87 -3.10 11.96 6.82
N LEU A 88 -3.46 10.74 6.42
CA LEU A 88 -4.82 10.43 5.96
C LEU A 88 -5.87 10.69 7.05
N GLY A 89 -5.58 10.34 8.30
CA GLY A 89 -6.45 10.61 9.44
C GLY A 89 -6.69 12.10 9.68
N VAL A 90 -5.63 12.91 9.67
CA VAL A 90 -5.74 14.37 9.77
C VAL A 90 -6.56 14.93 8.60
N ALA A 91 -6.31 14.46 7.38
CA ALA A 91 -7.06 14.89 6.20
C ALA A 91 -8.56 14.54 6.29
N LEU A 92 -8.89 13.34 6.77
CA LEU A 92 -10.27 12.90 6.99
C LEU A 92 -10.98 13.71 8.07
N HIS A 93 -10.29 14.05 9.17
CA HIS A 93 -10.83 14.92 10.22
C HIS A 93 -11.06 16.34 9.71
N ASN A 94 -10.10 16.93 8.98
CA ASN A 94 -10.27 18.24 8.36
C ASN A 94 -11.42 18.28 7.34
N TYR A 95 -11.60 17.19 6.58
CA TYR A 95 -12.76 17.04 5.69
C TYR A 95 -14.06 17.01 6.50
N HIS A 96 -14.13 16.17 7.54
CA HIS A 96 -15.31 16.09 8.40
C HIS A 96 -15.62 17.44 9.07
N ASP A 97 -14.62 18.20 9.51
CA ASP A 97 -14.82 19.53 10.10
C ASP A 97 -15.39 20.54 9.09
N THR A 98 -15.01 20.41 7.82
CA THR A 98 -15.48 21.29 6.74
C THR A 98 -16.88 20.93 6.26
N PHE A 99 -17.18 19.63 6.10
CA PHE A 99 -18.39 19.13 5.44
C PHE A 99 -19.43 18.51 6.40
N GLY A 100 -19.08 18.32 7.67
CA GLY A 100 -19.94 17.75 8.71
C GLY A 100 -20.17 16.24 8.61
N THR A 101 -19.53 15.56 7.66
CA THR A 101 -19.54 14.11 7.43
C THR A 101 -18.19 13.67 6.89
N LEU A 102 -17.83 12.41 7.07
CA LEU A 102 -16.73 11.79 6.32
C LEU A 102 -17.07 11.74 4.82
N PRO A 103 -16.04 11.69 3.95
CA PRO A 103 -16.28 11.53 2.53
C PRO A 103 -16.91 10.17 2.24
N PRO A 104 -17.77 10.07 1.22
CA PRO A 104 -18.29 8.78 0.78
C PRO A 104 -17.14 7.86 0.38
N GLY A 105 -17.24 6.55 0.68
CA GLY A 105 -16.29 5.54 0.21
C GLY A 105 -16.04 5.64 -1.30
N TYR A 106 -17.12 5.85 -2.06
CA TYR A 106 -17.10 6.35 -3.43
C TYR A 106 -18.50 6.89 -3.81
N ILE A 107 -18.58 7.72 -4.86
CA ILE A 107 -19.81 8.40 -5.28
C ILE A 107 -20.36 7.83 -6.59
N THR A 108 -21.56 7.26 -6.56
CA THR A 108 -22.28 6.86 -7.77
C THR A 108 -23.63 7.56 -7.84
N ARG A 109 -24.12 7.88 -9.04
CA ARG A 109 -25.39 8.59 -9.24
C ARG A 109 -26.47 7.63 -9.73
N GLY A 110 -27.74 7.92 -9.41
CA GLY A 110 -28.87 7.21 -10.02
C GLY A 110 -29.07 5.75 -9.60
N VAL A 111 -28.44 5.30 -8.50
CA VAL A 111 -28.62 3.93 -7.98
C VAL A 111 -29.10 3.90 -6.53
N SER A 112 -29.95 2.93 -6.21
CA SER A 112 -30.44 2.66 -4.84
C SER A 112 -29.29 2.20 -3.93
N SER A 113 -29.33 2.51 -2.62
CA SER A 113 -28.36 2.00 -1.63
C SER A 113 -28.27 0.47 -1.62
N THR A 114 -29.39 -0.22 -1.87
CA THR A 114 -29.49 -1.69 -1.92
C THR A 114 -29.03 -2.31 -3.22
N ALA A 115 -28.78 -1.51 -4.27
CA ALA A 115 -28.45 -2.03 -5.59
C ALA A 115 -27.08 -2.72 -5.60
N ALA A 116 -26.95 -3.81 -6.35
CA ALA A 116 -25.66 -4.47 -6.58
C ALA A 116 -24.68 -3.56 -7.33
N ALA A 117 -23.39 -3.87 -7.27
CA ALA A 117 -22.36 -3.08 -7.94
C ALA A 117 -22.42 -3.16 -9.47
N SER A 118 -23.05 -4.21 -10.03
CA SER A 118 -23.19 -4.42 -11.48
C SER A 118 -24.09 -3.40 -12.19
N VAL A 119 -24.90 -2.64 -11.44
CA VAL A 119 -25.78 -1.61 -12.00
C VAL A 119 -25.24 -0.19 -11.75
N GLU A 120 -24.03 -0.07 -11.19
CA GLU A 120 -23.42 1.22 -10.93
C GLU A 120 -23.10 1.95 -12.23
N VAL A 121 -23.39 3.25 -12.21
CA VAL A 121 -23.02 4.20 -13.25
C VAL A 121 -22.17 5.29 -12.64
N GLY A 122 -21.36 5.96 -13.46
CA GLY A 122 -20.44 6.99 -12.99
C GLY A 122 -21.08 8.11 -12.16
N PRO A 123 -20.27 8.92 -11.46
CA PRO A 123 -18.85 9.12 -11.76
C PRO A 123 -17.85 8.30 -10.94
N ASN A 124 -18.27 7.63 -9.86
CA ASN A 124 -17.50 6.68 -9.04
C ASN A 124 -16.16 7.14 -8.42
N PHE A 125 -15.94 8.44 -8.27
CA PHE A 125 -14.80 8.97 -7.52
C PHE A 125 -14.78 8.47 -6.07
N ALA A 126 -13.60 8.07 -5.61
CA ALA A 126 -13.39 7.48 -4.28
C ALA A 126 -13.15 8.53 -3.19
N TRP A 127 -13.22 8.08 -1.93
CA TRP A 127 -12.91 8.91 -0.77
C TRP A 127 -11.53 9.59 -0.84
N GLY A 128 -10.54 8.95 -1.48
CA GLY A 128 -9.19 9.48 -1.65
C GLY A 128 -9.13 10.77 -2.47
N VAL A 129 -9.98 10.90 -3.51
CA VAL A 129 -10.13 12.13 -4.31
C VAL A 129 -10.67 13.26 -3.45
N MET A 130 -11.64 12.97 -2.57
CA MET A 130 -12.35 13.98 -1.77
C MET A 130 -11.45 14.66 -0.74
N ILE A 131 -10.41 13.97 -0.28
CA ILE A 131 -9.47 14.48 0.73
C ILE A 131 -8.20 15.10 0.13
N LEU A 132 -8.05 15.12 -1.19
CA LEU A 132 -6.88 15.72 -1.84
C LEU A 132 -6.60 17.17 -1.41
N PRO A 133 -7.61 18.06 -1.26
CA PRO A 133 -7.36 19.41 -0.77
C PRO A 133 -6.75 19.43 0.63
N GLN A 134 -7.16 18.52 1.50
CA GLN A 134 -6.63 18.38 2.87
C GLN A 134 -5.25 17.69 2.92
N LEU A 135 -4.76 17.18 1.78
CA LEU A 135 -3.44 16.58 1.60
C LEU A 135 -2.48 17.49 0.80
N GLU A 136 -2.77 18.79 0.71
CA GLU A 136 -2.00 19.76 -0.09
C GLU A 136 -1.92 19.40 -1.58
N GLN A 137 -2.94 18.68 -2.09
CA GLN A 137 -3.09 18.32 -3.50
C GLN A 137 -4.23 19.11 -4.17
N SER A 138 -4.46 20.36 -3.77
CA SER A 138 -5.49 21.22 -4.38
C SER A 138 -5.34 21.41 -5.90
N PRO A 139 -4.12 21.55 -6.47
CA PRO A 139 -3.98 21.64 -7.94
C PRO A 139 -4.48 20.39 -8.65
N LEU A 140 -4.18 19.21 -8.12
CA LEU A 140 -4.64 17.92 -8.66
C LEU A 140 -6.16 17.79 -8.55
N TYR A 141 -6.72 18.17 -7.40
CA TYR A 141 -8.18 18.17 -7.20
C TYR A 141 -8.89 19.10 -8.21
N ASN A 142 -8.39 20.31 -8.39
CA ASN A 142 -9.00 21.30 -9.29
C ASN A 142 -8.89 20.94 -10.78
N SER A 143 -7.95 20.06 -11.15
CA SER A 143 -7.85 19.54 -12.52
C SER A 143 -8.86 18.42 -12.83
N LEU A 144 -9.50 17.82 -11.82
CA LEU A 144 -10.55 16.83 -12.01
C LEU A 144 -11.90 17.51 -12.22
N ASP A 145 -12.64 17.09 -13.25
CA ASP A 145 -14.03 17.49 -13.43
C ASP A 145 -14.95 16.43 -12.80
N LEU A 146 -15.41 16.72 -11.57
CA LEU A 146 -16.29 15.82 -10.80
C LEU A 146 -17.74 15.78 -11.34
N ASN A 147 -18.08 16.59 -12.35
CA ASN A 147 -19.38 16.48 -13.02
C ASN A 147 -19.38 15.36 -14.06
N LEU A 148 -18.22 15.02 -14.59
CA LEU A 148 -17.99 13.96 -15.56
C LEU A 148 -17.63 12.63 -14.87
N ASP A 149 -17.69 11.53 -15.62
CA ASP A 149 -17.32 10.22 -15.10
C ASP A 149 -15.81 10.11 -14.83
N SER A 150 -15.42 9.31 -13.84
CA SER A 150 -14.02 9.01 -13.56
C SER A 150 -13.31 8.32 -14.73
N THR A 151 -14.06 7.69 -15.63
CA THR A 151 -13.55 7.00 -16.83
C THR A 151 -13.39 7.94 -18.03
N GLN A 152 -13.79 9.21 -17.94
CA GLN A 152 -13.56 10.17 -19.01
C GLN A 152 -12.06 10.44 -19.17
N ALA A 153 -11.60 10.55 -20.42
CA ALA A 153 -10.18 10.68 -20.75
C ALA A 153 -9.50 11.87 -20.06
N SER A 154 -10.22 12.98 -19.87
CA SER A 154 -9.74 14.16 -19.13
C SER A 154 -9.41 13.86 -17.67
N ASN A 155 -10.28 13.10 -16.99
CA ASN A 155 -10.10 12.73 -15.59
C ASN A 155 -9.05 11.61 -15.45
N LEU A 156 -9.05 10.62 -16.33
CA LEU A 156 -8.06 9.53 -16.31
C LEU A 156 -6.62 10.01 -16.49
N ALA A 157 -6.37 10.95 -17.40
CA ALA A 157 -5.03 11.51 -17.61
C ALA A 157 -4.47 12.15 -16.33
N THR A 158 -5.35 12.79 -15.57
CA THR A 158 -5.03 13.43 -14.28
C THR A 158 -4.84 12.40 -13.17
N ALA A 159 -5.65 11.33 -13.18
CA ALA A 159 -5.66 10.27 -12.18
C ALA A 159 -4.35 9.46 -12.14
N GLN A 160 -3.55 9.44 -13.21
CA GLN A 160 -2.33 8.64 -13.29
C GLN A 160 -1.20 9.09 -12.34
N GLN A 161 -1.36 10.19 -11.62
CA GLN A 161 -0.34 10.67 -10.69
C GLN A 161 -0.24 9.78 -9.44
N SER A 162 0.93 9.17 -9.24
CA SER A 162 1.27 8.44 -8.02
C SER A 162 1.44 9.39 -6.84
N LEU A 163 0.75 9.13 -5.73
CA LEU A 163 0.84 9.92 -4.50
C LEU A 163 1.45 9.07 -3.38
N SER A 164 2.60 9.49 -2.87
CA SER A 164 3.37 8.74 -1.87
C SER A 164 2.65 8.57 -0.53
N VAL A 165 1.72 9.48 -0.19
CA VAL A 165 0.87 9.34 1.00
C VAL A 165 -0.09 8.16 0.90
N PHE A 166 -0.42 7.71 -0.32
CA PHE A 166 -1.29 6.56 -0.55
C PHE A 166 -0.53 5.24 -0.72
N THR A 167 0.80 5.23 -0.78
CA THR A 167 1.60 4.02 -1.02
C THR A 167 2.41 3.60 0.21
N CYS A 168 2.54 2.30 0.44
CA CYS A 168 3.37 1.77 1.53
C CYS A 168 4.73 1.34 0.98
N PRO A 169 5.87 1.89 1.45
CA PRO A 169 7.21 1.51 0.99
C PRO A 169 7.59 0.03 1.22
N SER A 170 6.87 -0.69 2.09
CA SER A 170 7.07 -2.14 2.30
C SER A 170 6.38 -3.01 1.24
N ASP A 171 5.60 -2.42 0.33
CA ASP A 171 5.03 -3.08 -0.85
C ASP A 171 5.62 -2.49 -2.15
N PRO A 172 6.93 -2.70 -2.41
CA PRO A 172 7.56 -2.23 -3.64
C PRO A 172 6.98 -3.01 -4.82
N GLY A 173 6.29 -2.32 -5.72
CA GLY A 173 5.67 -2.93 -6.90
C GLY A 173 5.44 -1.85 -7.96
N ALA A 174 4.71 -2.21 -9.01
CA ALA A 174 4.31 -1.24 -10.01
C ALA A 174 3.56 -0.07 -9.34
N GLU A 175 3.85 1.15 -9.78
CA GLU A 175 3.15 2.34 -9.28
C GLU A 175 1.74 2.46 -9.84
N LYS A 176 1.45 1.71 -10.90
CA LYS A 176 0.17 1.70 -11.60
C LYS A 176 -0.23 0.27 -11.95
N PHE A 177 -1.52 0.07 -12.18
CA PHE A 177 -2.09 -1.21 -12.59
C PHE A 177 -3.27 -0.98 -13.53
N THR A 178 -3.56 -1.98 -14.36
CA THR A 178 -4.64 -1.91 -15.34
C THR A 178 -5.86 -2.70 -14.86
N VAL A 179 -7.04 -2.13 -15.03
CA VAL A 179 -8.33 -2.79 -14.81
C VAL A 179 -9.17 -2.74 -16.07
N ASN A 180 -10.06 -3.72 -16.25
CA ASN A 180 -10.91 -3.84 -17.43
C ASN A 180 -12.39 -3.88 -17.00
N ASP A 181 -13.26 -3.10 -17.66
CA ASP A 181 -14.72 -3.06 -17.41
C ASP A 181 -15.52 -4.01 -18.31
N GLY A 182 -14.84 -4.90 -19.04
CA GLY A 182 -15.39 -5.75 -20.10
C GLY A 182 -15.26 -5.15 -21.50
N SER A 183 -15.02 -3.84 -21.63
CA SER A 183 -14.93 -3.13 -22.91
C SER A 183 -13.64 -2.32 -23.07
N ASN A 184 -13.17 -1.68 -22.00
CA ASN A 184 -12.05 -0.74 -21.98
C ASN A 184 -11.06 -1.09 -20.87
N ASP A 185 -9.78 -0.82 -21.14
CA ASP A 185 -8.71 -0.89 -20.16
C ASP A 185 -8.45 0.48 -19.54
N TYR A 186 -8.32 0.53 -18.22
CA TYR A 186 -8.02 1.74 -17.45
C TYR A 186 -6.75 1.54 -16.63
N GLU A 187 -5.75 2.39 -16.84
CA GLU A 187 -4.55 2.44 -16.02
C GLU A 187 -4.76 3.36 -14.81
N LEU A 188 -4.64 2.81 -13.60
CA LEU A 188 -4.92 3.50 -12.33
C LEU A 188 -3.68 3.56 -11.44
N PRO A 189 -3.51 4.60 -10.61
CA PRO A 189 -2.41 4.68 -9.66
C PRO A 189 -2.64 3.69 -8.52
N LYS A 190 -1.57 3.04 -8.07
CA LYS A 190 -1.59 2.16 -6.92
C LYS A 190 -1.76 2.96 -5.63
N ALA A 191 -2.60 2.43 -4.74
CA ALA A 191 -2.68 2.76 -3.34
C ALA A 191 -2.54 1.49 -2.50
N ASN A 192 -2.16 1.66 -1.24
CA ASN A 192 -2.04 0.60 -0.25
C ASN A 192 -2.92 0.84 0.98
N TYR A 193 -3.79 1.85 0.94
CA TYR A 193 -4.70 2.19 2.04
C TYR A 193 -6.12 2.26 1.52
N VAL A 194 -7.01 1.44 2.08
CA VAL A 194 -8.40 1.31 1.63
C VAL A 194 -9.38 1.57 2.77
N GLY A 195 -10.55 2.10 2.44
CA GLY A 195 -11.59 2.41 3.41
C GLY A 195 -12.24 1.15 3.99
N VAL A 196 -12.60 1.20 5.27
CA VAL A 196 -13.26 0.08 5.97
C VAL A 196 -14.75 0.11 5.69
N TYR A 197 -15.22 -0.91 4.96
CA TYR A 197 -16.62 -1.13 4.62
C TYR A 197 -17.46 -1.69 5.78
N GLY A 198 -16.81 -2.40 6.69
CA GLY A 198 -17.46 -3.20 7.72
C GLY A 198 -17.69 -4.62 7.25
N TYR A 199 -18.83 -5.20 7.64
CA TYR A 199 -19.13 -6.61 7.38
C TYR A 199 -20.17 -6.76 6.27
N GLY A 200 -19.90 -7.67 5.34
CA GLY A 200 -20.73 -7.96 4.19
C GLY A 200 -20.01 -7.81 2.87
N SER A 201 -20.73 -8.06 1.79
CA SER A 201 -20.18 -7.98 0.42
C SER A 201 -20.12 -6.54 -0.06
N VAL A 202 -18.93 -6.11 -0.49
CA VAL A 202 -18.73 -4.83 -1.19
C VAL A 202 -19.29 -4.84 -2.61
N THR A 203 -19.77 -5.99 -3.10
CA THR A 203 -20.28 -6.16 -4.46
C THR A 203 -21.79 -6.32 -4.50
N MET A 204 -22.36 -7.13 -3.59
CA MET A 204 -23.80 -7.40 -3.61
C MET A 204 -24.63 -6.25 -3.03
N SER A 205 -24.11 -5.51 -2.05
CA SER A 205 -24.86 -4.41 -1.40
C SER A 205 -23.99 -3.22 -1.02
N PRO A 206 -23.12 -2.72 -1.92
CA PRO A 206 -22.10 -1.71 -1.60
C PRO A 206 -22.59 -0.42 -0.95
N GLY A 207 -23.86 -0.05 -1.09
CA GLY A 207 -24.44 1.16 -0.50
C GLY A 207 -25.18 0.94 0.82
N GLN A 208 -25.32 -0.30 1.27
CA GLN A 208 -26.04 -0.63 2.49
C GLN A 208 -25.40 -1.83 3.21
N PRO A 209 -24.14 -1.71 3.66
CA PRO A 209 -23.58 -2.71 4.55
C PRO A 209 -24.40 -2.83 5.83
N ASN A 210 -24.52 -4.05 6.33
CA ASN A 210 -25.15 -4.31 7.61
C ASN A 210 -24.42 -5.45 8.35
N PRO A 211 -23.68 -5.15 9.44
CA PRO A 211 -23.43 -3.82 10.00
C PRO A 211 -22.41 -2.99 9.18
N ALA A 212 -22.63 -1.67 9.14
CA ALA A 212 -21.82 -0.73 8.37
C ALA A 212 -20.54 -0.29 9.07
N GLY A 213 -19.43 -0.28 8.33
CA GLY A 213 -18.21 0.42 8.68
C GLY A 213 -18.26 1.90 8.31
N MET A 214 -17.09 2.52 8.22
CA MET A 214 -16.94 3.97 8.04
C MET A 214 -17.08 4.43 6.58
N PHE A 215 -16.80 3.55 5.62
CA PHE A 215 -16.81 3.87 4.19
C PHE A 215 -17.59 2.88 3.37
N TYR A 216 -18.65 3.34 2.73
CA TYR A 216 -19.42 2.56 1.75
C TYR A 216 -19.92 3.48 0.63
N ARG A 217 -20.54 2.91 -0.40
CA ARG A 217 -21.04 3.69 -1.54
C ARG A 217 -22.03 4.75 -1.11
N ASN A 218 -21.82 5.99 -1.54
CA ASN A 218 -22.65 7.15 -1.18
C ASN A 218 -22.84 7.33 0.33
N SER A 219 -21.90 6.83 1.14
CA SER A 219 -21.92 7.02 2.59
C SER A 219 -21.81 8.50 2.97
N SER A 220 -22.39 8.84 4.12
CA SER A 220 -22.34 10.18 4.73
C SER A 220 -22.25 10.04 6.24
N VAL A 221 -21.28 9.26 6.71
CA VAL A 221 -21.10 8.92 8.13
C VAL A 221 -20.59 10.13 8.90
N ARG A 222 -21.21 10.44 10.03
CA ARG A 222 -20.74 11.45 10.99
C ARG A 222 -20.07 10.78 12.17
N PHE A 223 -19.15 11.46 12.85
CA PHE A 223 -18.53 10.92 14.06
C PHE A 223 -19.55 10.59 15.17
N ARG A 224 -20.67 11.32 15.24
CA ARG A 224 -21.76 11.00 16.17
C ARG A 224 -22.48 9.68 15.86
N ASP A 225 -22.37 9.18 14.63
CA ASP A 225 -23.02 7.94 14.19
C ASP A 225 -22.16 6.72 14.60
N VAL A 226 -20.96 6.96 15.15
CA VAL A 226 -20.04 5.94 15.67
C VAL A 226 -20.32 5.74 17.16
N THR A 227 -21.32 4.93 17.47
CA THR A 227 -21.79 4.72 18.85
C THR A 227 -20.86 3.83 19.67
N ASP A 228 -20.04 3.00 19.01
CA ASP A 228 -19.14 2.07 19.68
C ASP A 228 -17.81 2.76 20.09
N GLY A 229 -17.64 4.02 19.69
CA GLY A 229 -16.51 4.86 20.08
C GLY A 229 -15.47 5.01 18.97
N LEU A 230 -15.01 6.25 18.74
CA LEU A 230 -14.08 6.57 17.66
C LEU A 230 -12.72 5.86 17.78
N SER A 231 -12.26 5.60 19.01
CA SER A 231 -11.02 4.86 19.26
C SER A 231 -11.16 3.35 19.07
N GLN A 232 -12.38 2.84 18.91
CA GLN A 232 -12.71 1.42 18.76
C GLN A 232 -13.33 1.11 17.39
N THR A 233 -13.27 2.04 16.44
CA THR A 233 -13.75 1.83 15.08
C THR A 233 -12.65 2.16 14.07
N MET A 234 -12.35 1.22 13.18
CA MET A 234 -11.37 1.39 12.10
C MET A 234 -11.97 2.19 10.95
N MET A 235 -11.18 3.09 10.38
CA MET A 235 -11.52 3.89 9.20
C MET A 235 -10.80 3.40 7.95
N VAL A 236 -9.48 3.25 8.01
CA VAL A 236 -8.64 2.93 6.87
C VAL A 236 -7.63 1.87 7.28
N GLY A 237 -7.43 0.86 6.43
CA GLY A 237 -6.48 -0.22 6.67
C GLY A 237 -5.53 -0.43 5.51
N GLU A 238 -4.39 -1.07 5.75
CA GLU A 238 -3.45 -1.40 4.69
C GLU A 238 -3.97 -2.56 3.80
N ARG A 239 -3.61 -2.49 2.52
CA ARG A 239 -3.74 -3.59 1.57
C ARG A 239 -2.51 -3.63 0.66
N LYS A 240 -1.85 -4.79 0.57
CA LYS A 240 -0.74 -5.02 -0.37
C LYS A 240 -1.27 -5.34 -1.77
N ALA A 241 -0.48 -5.04 -2.80
CA ALA A 241 -0.84 -5.25 -4.20
C ALA A 241 -1.17 -6.70 -4.56
N VAL A 242 -0.48 -7.66 -3.94
CA VAL A 242 -0.55 -9.07 -4.33
C VAL A 242 -1.01 -9.93 -3.17
N HIS A 243 -2.10 -10.66 -3.37
CA HIS A 243 -2.62 -11.66 -2.44
C HIS A 243 -2.22 -13.06 -2.90
N ARG A 244 -2.00 -13.96 -1.93
CA ARG A 244 -1.69 -15.37 -2.20
C ARG A 244 -2.71 -16.24 -1.49
N PHE A 245 -3.46 -17.02 -2.25
CA PHE A 245 -4.55 -17.81 -1.71
C PHE A 245 -4.03 -19.16 -1.22
N PRO A 246 -4.50 -19.69 -0.08
CA PRO A 246 -4.08 -21.02 0.36
C PRO A 246 -4.46 -22.14 -0.62
N SER A 247 -5.56 -21.97 -1.36
CA SER A 247 -6.11 -22.95 -2.30
C SER A 247 -5.52 -22.88 -3.72
N THR A 248 -4.82 -21.80 -4.07
CA THR A 248 -4.18 -21.65 -5.39
C THR A 248 -2.73 -21.24 -5.20
N THR A 249 -1.80 -21.92 -5.86
CA THR A 249 -0.38 -21.55 -5.84
C THR A 249 -0.05 -20.25 -6.58
N SER A 250 -1.03 -19.63 -7.24
CA SER A 250 -0.89 -18.40 -8.01
C SER A 250 -1.15 -17.14 -7.18
N ASP A 251 -0.34 -16.13 -7.45
CA ASP A 251 -0.54 -14.76 -7.00
C ASP A 251 -1.79 -14.16 -7.67
N VAL A 252 -2.54 -13.36 -6.91
CA VAL A 252 -3.74 -12.65 -7.37
C VAL A 252 -3.57 -11.17 -7.09
N LEU A 253 -3.88 -10.35 -8.10
CA LEU A 253 -3.77 -8.91 -8.03
C LEU A 253 -4.93 -8.33 -7.20
N ALA A 254 -4.59 -7.83 -6.01
CA ALA A 254 -5.48 -7.17 -5.06
C ALA A 254 -5.22 -5.66 -5.00
N ASP A 255 -4.63 -5.11 -6.06
CA ASP A 255 -4.30 -3.69 -6.18
C ASP A 255 -5.48 -2.79 -5.82
N SER A 256 -5.17 -1.66 -5.21
CA SER A 256 -6.13 -0.65 -4.80
C SER A 256 -5.76 0.69 -5.37
N THR A 257 -6.70 1.64 -5.41
CA THR A 257 -6.46 3.00 -5.87
C THR A 257 -7.11 4.01 -4.94
N TRP A 258 -6.54 5.21 -4.87
CA TRP A 258 -7.14 6.35 -4.19
C TRP A 258 -8.17 7.08 -5.07
N TYR A 259 -8.20 6.77 -6.37
CA TYR A 259 -8.88 7.56 -7.39
C TYR A 259 -10.39 7.25 -7.51
N ALA A 260 -10.75 6.04 -7.97
CA ALA A 260 -12.13 5.72 -8.30
C ALA A 260 -12.44 4.22 -8.24
N ALA A 261 -13.69 3.91 -7.95
CA ALA A 261 -14.28 2.58 -8.08
C ALA A 261 -14.86 2.41 -9.50
N ILE A 262 -14.02 2.12 -10.50
CA ILE A 262 -14.41 2.15 -11.91
C ILE A 262 -15.66 1.28 -12.21
N PRO A 263 -16.78 1.86 -12.70
CA PRO A 263 -17.99 1.10 -13.03
C PRO A 263 -17.73 -0.05 -14.00
N GLY A 264 -18.41 -1.17 -13.81
CA GLY A 264 -18.28 -2.35 -14.68
C GLY A 264 -17.03 -3.21 -14.45
N VAL A 265 -16.04 -2.74 -13.68
CA VAL A 265 -14.87 -3.56 -13.33
C VAL A 265 -15.28 -4.69 -12.39
N MET A 266 -15.10 -5.92 -12.86
CA MET A 266 -15.25 -7.15 -12.10
C MET A 266 -13.90 -7.85 -12.06
N ARG A 267 -13.40 -8.18 -10.86
CA ARG A 267 -12.10 -8.81 -10.65
C ARG A 267 -12.25 -10.14 -9.95
N PRO A 268 -11.45 -11.16 -10.28
CA PRO A 268 -11.54 -12.44 -9.60
C PRO A 268 -11.41 -12.28 -8.09
N ALA A 269 -12.44 -12.71 -7.34
CA ALA A 269 -12.45 -12.65 -5.88
C ALA A 269 -11.35 -13.53 -5.25
N GLY A 270 -10.91 -14.53 -6.04
CA GLY A 270 -9.90 -15.53 -5.72
C GLY A 270 -10.39 -16.70 -4.86
N MET A 271 -11.70 -16.80 -4.61
CA MET A 271 -12.31 -17.95 -3.93
C MET A 271 -13.00 -18.86 -4.94
N MET A 272 -12.97 -20.18 -4.72
CA MET A 272 -13.62 -21.15 -5.63
C MET A 272 -15.14 -20.96 -5.80
N MET A 273 -15.80 -20.25 -4.88
CA MET A 273 -17.26 -20.10 -4.81
C MET A 273 -17.76 -18.64 -4.94
N MET A 274 -16.86 -17.66 -5.08
CA MET A 274 -17.19 -16.27 -5.40
C MET A 274 -16.50 -15.95 -6.73
N ALA A 275 -17.28 -15.72 -7.79
CA ALA A 275 -16.72 -15.56 -9.12
C ALA A 275 -15.91 -14.25 -9.22
N ASP A 276 -16.50 -13.11 -8.83
CA ASP A 276 -15.87 -11.80 -8.99
C ASP A 276 -16.31 -10.79 -7.92
N GLU A 277 -15.44 -9.82 -7.66
CA GLU A 277 -15.68 -8.63 -6.85
C GLU A 277 -15.74 -7.40 -7.76
N GLY A 278 -16.73 -6.54 -7.52
CA GLY A 278 -17.03 -5.36 -8.31
C GLY A 278 -16.17 -4.14 -7.99
N PRO A 279 -16.58 -2.97 -8.48
CA PRO A 279 -15.78 -1.74 -8.45
C PRO A 279 -15.32 -1.30 -7.06
N ALA A 280 -16.16 -1.49 -6.03
CA ALA A 280 -15.84 -1.13 -4.65
C ALA A 280 -14.57 -1.81 -4.13
N SER A 281 -14.23 -2.98 -4.68
CA SER A 281 -13.00 -3.71 -4.34
C SER A 281 -11.74 -2.88 -4.58
N LEU A 282 -11.77 -1.89 -5.48
CA LEU A 282 -10.62 -1.04 -5.79
C LEU A 282 -10.27 -0.08 -4.66
N VAL A 283 -11.22 0.27 -3.79
CA VAL A 283 -11.06 1.40 -2.86
C VAL A 283 -11.47 1.07 -1.42
N LEU A 284 -12.18 -0.06 -1.22
CA LEU A 284 -12.68 -0.53 0.07
C LEU A 284 -12.17 -1.94 0.41
N GLY A 285 -12.16 -2.25 1.70
CA GLY A 285 -11.95 -3.59 2.25
C GLY A 285 -12.98 -3.92 3.34
N HIS A 286 -13.23 -5.22 3.56
CA HIS A 286 -14.21 -5.69 4.56
C HIS A 286 -13.56 -6.48 5.70
N VAL A 287 -14.22 -6.57 6.84
CA VAL A 287 -13.79 -7.38 8.01
C VAL A 287 -14.48 -8.76 8.07
N GLY A 288 -15.06 -9.17 6.94
CA GLY A 288 -15.70 -10.45 6.77
C GLY A 288 -17.01 -10.30 6.01
N GLN A 289 -17.56 -11.43 5.58
CA GLN A 289 -18.87 -11.47 4.92
C GLN A 289 -19.56 -12.80 5.15
N SER A 290 -20.89 -12.79 5.19
CA SER A 290 -21.69 -14.01 5.05
C SER A 290 -21.68 -14.44 3.60
N MET A 291 -21.33 -15.69 3.28
CA MET A 291 -21.61 -16.20 1.94
C MET A 291 -23.10 -16.52 1.87
N ALA A 292 -23.85 -15.65 1.18
CA ALA A 292 -25.17 -16.00 0.73
C ALA A 292 -25.03 -17.05 -0.39
N MET A 293 -25.16 -18.32 -0.03
CA MET A 293 -25.41 -19.38 -1.01
C MET A 293 -26.82 -19.18 -1.55
N GLY A 294 -26.95 -18.41 -2.64
CA GLY A 294 -28.20 -18.18 -3.34
C GLY A 294 -28.75 -16.77 -3.12
N GLY A 295 -28.99 -16.08 -4.23
CA GLY A 295 -29.52 -14.71 -4.25
C GLY A 295 -30.82 -14.57 -3.45
N GLY A 296 -30.84 -13.57 -2.59
CA GLY A 296 -32.02 -13.18 -1.83
C GLY A 296 -31.71 -11.96 -0.99
N MET A 297 -32.14 -10.79 -1.45
CA MET A 297 -32.20 -9.58 -0.64
C MET A 297 -33.25 -9.80 0.45
N GLY A 298 -32.85 -9.76 1.72
CA GLY A 298 -33.81 -9.85 2.82
C GLY A 298 -33.18 -10.42 4.07
N GLY A 299 -33.16 -9.64 5.13
CA GLY A 299 -32.58 -10.02 6.42
C GLY A 299 -33.24 -11.25 7.06
N GLY A 300 -32.56 -11.76 8.07
CA GLY A 300 -33.11 -12.70 9.05
C GLY A 300 -33.28 -14.12 8.53
N GLY A 301 -32.20 -14.87 8.45
CA GLY A 301 -32.27 -16.31 8.16
C GLY A 301 -31.12 -17.06 8.79
N MET A 302 -31.36 -17.65 9.96
CA MET A 302 -30.53 -18.75 10.47
C MET A 302 -30.60 -19.90 9.46
N GLY A 303 -29.58 -20.06 8.64
CA GLY A 303 -29.55 -21.11 7.63
C GLY A 303 -28.19 -21.24 6.98
N GLY A 304 -27.26 -21.95 7.63
CA GLY A 304 -26.18 -22.74 7.03
C GLY A 304 -25.28 -22.11 5.95
N GLY A 305 -25.28 -20.79 5.77
CA GLY A 305 -24.40 -20.10 4.85
C GLY A 305 -22.97 -20.14 5.39
N MET A 306 -22.04 -20.65 4.59
CA MET A 306 -20.61 -20.60 4.91
C MET A 306 -20.21 -19.14 5.15
N VAL A 307 -19.56 -18.84 6.27
CA VAL A 307 -19.20 -17.45 6.60
C VAL A 307 -17.73 -17.23 6.32
N MET A 308 -17.40 -16.17 5.59
CA MET A 308 -16.02 -15.75 5.35
C MET A 308 -15.55 -14.90 6.52
N HIS A 309 -15.20 -15.59 7.60
CA HIS A 309 -14.48 -15.03 8.74
C HIS A 309 -12.97 -15.07 8.44
N HIS A 310 -12.30 -13.95 8.67
CA HIS A 310 -10.86 -13.83 8.51
C HIS A 310 -10.30 -12.76 9.43
N THR A 311 -9.06 -12.96 9.85
CA THR A 311 -8.29 -11.96 10.61
C THR A 311 -7.44 -11.12 9.65
N PRO A 312 -6.88 -9.99 10.10
CA PRO A 312 -5.93 -9.21 9.32
C PRO A 312 -4.85 -10.08 8.67
N ASN A 313 -4.45 -9.73 7.46
CA ASN A 313 -3.37 -10.37 6.71
C ASN A 313 -3.71 -11.75 6.13
N THR A 314 -4.97 -12.19 6.28
CA THR A 314 -5.50 -13.33 5.54
C THR A 314 -5.73 -12.94 4.08
N THR A 315 -4.99 -13.52 3.15
CA THR A 315 -5.02 -13.16 1.72
C THR A 315 -5.88 -14.09 0.86
N ASN A 316 -6.91 -14.69 1.45
CA ASN A 316 -7.84 -15.60 0.76
C ASN A 316 -9.01 -14.87 0.06
N HIS A 317 -8.94 -13.53 -0.04
CA HIS A 317 -9.92 -12.69 -0.74
C HIS A 317 -9.25 -11.39 -1.18
N ILE A 318 -9.61 -10.82 -2.33
CA ILE A 318 -8.95 -9.59 -2.83
C ILE A 318 -9.31 -8.33 -2.03
N VAL A 319 -10.44 -8.31 -1.31
CA VAL A 319 -10.86 -7.15 -0.49
C VAL A 319 -10.52 -7.29 0.99
N ASN A 320 -9.72 -8.30 1.35
CA ASN A 320 -9.18 -8.41 2.69
C ASN A 320 -8.07 -7.36 2.89
N PHE A 321 -7.94 -6.92 4.14
CA PHE A 321 -6.80 -6.12 4.56
C PHE A 321 -5.54 -6.98 4.64
N SER A 322 -4.43 -6.44 4.17
CA SER A 322 -3.15 -7.15 4.08
C SER A 322 -1.97 -6.18 4.17
N SER A 323 -0.84 -6.65 4.71
CA SER A 323 0.38 -5.85 4.79
C SER A 323 1.60 -6.70 4.47
N SER A 324 2.68 -6.05 4.05
CA SER A 324 4.00 -6.68 3.93
C SER A 324 4.77 -6.68 5.26
N HIS A 325 4.24 -5.97 6.26
CA HIS A 325 4.79 -5.98 7.61
C HIS A 325 4.58 -7.36 8.27
N VAL A 326 5.57 -7.79 9.05
CA VAL A 326 5.52 -9.08 9.74
C VAL A 326 4.56 -9.00 10.94
N GLY A 327 3.66 -9.97 11.04
CA GLY A 327 2.84 -10.26 12.22
C GLY A 327 1.53 -9.46 12.33
N GLY A 328 1.19 -8.62 11.36
CA GLY A 328 -0.01 -7.79 11.43
C GLY A 328 -0.04 -6.62 10.47
N ILE A 329 -1.00 -5.70 10.71
CA ILE A 329 -1.38 -4.61 9.80
C ILE A 329 -1.58 -3.32 10.57
N GLN A 330 -1.26 -2.17 9.97
CA GLN A 330 -1.65 -0.88 10.53
C GLN A 330 -3.08 -0.50 10.15
N PHE A 331 -3.85 -0.04 11.12
CA PHE A 331 -5.16 0.55 10.91
C PHE A 331 -5.23 1.94 11.50
N LEU A 332 -5.83 2.85 10.74
CA LEU A 332 -6.26 4.16 11.23
C LEU A 332 -7.62 3.99 11.92
N MET A 333 -7.68 4.40 13.18
CA MET A 333 -8.92 4.45 13.96
C MET A 333 -9.66 5.77 13.72
N ALA A 334 -10.96 5.79 14.01
CA ALA A 334 -11.82 6.94 13.75
C ALA A 334 -11.46 8.18 14.58
N ASP A 335 -10.78 8.02 15.71
CA ASP A 335 -10.21 9.12 16.51
C ASP A 335 -8.89 9.69 15.96
N GLY A 336 -8.39 9.15 14.85
CA GLY A 336 -7.12 9.54 14.24
C GLY A 336 -5.90 8.83 14.81
N SER A 337 -6.06 7.93 15.79
CA SER A 337 -5.00 7.04 16.28
C SER A 337 -4.64 5.98 15.22
N VAL A 338 -3.41 5.45 15.28
CA VAL A 338 -2.99 4.37 14.36
C VAL A 338 -2.47 3.22 15.19
N HIS A 339 -3.11 2.06 15.03
CA HIS A 339 -2.88 0.85 15.79
C HIS A 339 -2.36 -0.25 14.87
N PHE A 340 -1.43 -1.04 15.39
CA PHE A 340 -0.99 -2.25 14.71
C PHE A 340 -1.79 -3.42 15.25
N LEU A 341 -2.63 -4.02 14.40
CA LEU A 341 -3.42 -5.19 14.76
C LEU A 341 -2.68 -6.46 14.35
N SER A 342 -2.54 -7.40 15.28
CA SER A 342 -1.93 -8.69 14.99
C SER A 342 -2.80 -9.51 14.04
N GLU A 343 -2.16 -10.27 13.16
CA GLU A 343 -2.84 -11.29 12.34
C GLU A 343 -3.47 -12.43 13.18
N ASN A 344 -3.08 -12.55 14.44
CA ASN A 344 -3.60 -13.53 15.41
C ASN A 344 -4.68 -12.98 16.35
N ILE A 345 -5.17 -11.75 16.11
CA ILE A 345 -6.28 -11.16 16.89
C ILE A 345 -7.52 -12.08 16.84
N ASP A 346 -8.32 -12.07 17.90
CA ASP A 346 -9.63 -12.72 17.86
C ASP A 346 -10.49 -12.15 16.71
N TYR A 347 -11.14 -13.05 15.98
CA TYR A 347 -11.91 -12.67 14.80
C TYR A 347 -13.08 -11.73 15.14
N ASN A 348 -13.79 -11.98 16.25
CA ASN A 348 -14.93 -11.14 16.61
C ASN A 348 -14.46 -9.74 16.98
N THR A 349 -13.35 -9.63 17.70
CA THR A 349 -12.69 -8.34 17.99
C THR A 349 -12.37 -7.59 16.70
N PHE A 350 -11.74 -8.24 15.71
CA PHE A 350 -11.47 -7.60 14.41
C PHE A 350 -12.73 -7.20 13.64
N ARG A 351 -13.76 -8.04 13.69
CA ARG A 351 -15.06 -7.77 13.08
C ARG A 351 -15.72 -6.54 13.70
N TRP A 352 -15.79 -6.47 15.03
CA TRP A 352 -16.42 -5.37 15.77
C TRP A 352 -15.67 -4.06 15.54
N LEU A 353 -14.33 -4.11 15.54
CA LEU A 353 -13.49 -2.96 15.16
C LEU A 353 -13.82 -2.40 13.77
N GLY A 354 -14.34 -3.22 12.85
CA GLY A 354 -14.71 -2.78 11.50
C GLY A 354 -16.11 -2.17 11.40
N GLN A 355 -16.90 -2.19 12.48
CA GLN A 355 -18.28 -1.75 12.53
C GLN A 355 -18.36 -0.49 13.38
N LYS A 356 -19.23 0.45 13.01
CA LYS A 356 -19.34 1.74 13.70
C LYS A 356 -20.40 1.77 14.81
N SER A 357 -21.34 0.84 14.77
CA SER A 357 -22.56 0.88 15.57
C SER A 357 -23.20 -0.49 15.75
N ASP A 358 -22.42 -1.49 16.18
CA ASP A 358 -22.88 -2.84 16.51
C ASP A 358 -23.24 -3.02 17.99
N GLY A 359 -22.82 -2.09 18.86
CA GLY A 359 -23.09 -2.11 20.30
C GLY A 359 -22.25 -3.11 21.09
N GLU A 360 -21.23 -3.71 20.48
CA GLU A 360 -20.39 -4.72 21.10
C GLU A 360 -19.23 -4.06 21.86
N VAL A 361 -18.88 -4.61 23.02
CA VAL A 361 -17.81 -4.05 23.86
C VAL A 361 -16.48 -4.69 23.49
N ILE A 362 -15.55 -3.86 23.04
CA ILE A 362 -14.21 -4.31 22.63
C ILE A 362 -13.23 -4.14 23.80
N GLY A 363 -12.51 -5.21 24.13
CA GLY A 363 -11.43 -5.22 25.13
C GLY A 363 -10.15 -4.54 24.62
N GLU A 364 -9.02 -4.76 25.30
CA GLU A 364 -7.70 -4.36 24.78
C GLU A 364 -7.28 -5.29 23.62
N PHE A 365 -6.70 -4.71 22.57
CA PHE A 365 -6.34 -5.41 21.32
C PHE A 365 -5.01 -4.95 20.71
#